data_AF-A0A2G2Y1Y3-F1
#
_entry.id   AF-A0A2G2Y1Y3-F1
#
_cell.length_a   1.000
_cell.length_b   1.000
_cell.length_c   1.000
_cell.angle_alpha   90.00
_cell.angle_beta   90.00
_cell.angle_gamma   90.00
#
_symmetry.space_group_name_H-M   'P 1'
#
loop_
_entity.id
_entity.type
_entity.pdbx_description
1 polymer ?
#
loop_
_entity_poly.entity_id
_entity_poly.type
_entity_poly.pdbx_seq_one_letter_code
_entity_poly.pdbx_strand_id
1 'polypeptide(L)'
;MIHSVDNWLQRQASAPVAGVPGMPLRSNGHVQDLSGTTVLLHGDLDLQIIEASSLPNLDAKCLPMFSWKSKDSTNASGLIDTSDPYVSVCLAGASIARTAVIPNDENPTWNEHLCVPVAHAVEKIEFIVKDNDKVGADLIGVVAIPSSVIVEGNQINGWFPIRGPSGAPLDTGAQLHLSIQYKPATENPLYKNGVGSKADQKGVPHTYFPLRRGGSLTLYQDAHAPDETLPEILLDNDKVFKHNKCWEDICHAILEAQHLIYITGWSVYHLVRIIREPTRPVPSAGWLELGELLKYKSQEGVRVILLIWDDKTSNDDLFLKTEGVMQTHDEETRKFFKHSNVHCILCPRSASSKLSIFKQQVVGNIFTHHQKCVIVDTQAAGNERKITAFIGGLDLCDGRYDTPDHRLFSDLDTVFENDIHNPTFLSSSGGPREPWHDLHCKIEGPAAFDVLTNFEQRYRKAIKWVRLKKYKPGSDSLLKLDRIPSIHVPAAGPDGDQVVRVTKEENPENWHIQVFRSIDSGSVKGFPKDAKEAGAQNLVSGKNLRIDRSIHLAYVKAIRSARHFIYIENQYFLGSSYCWPSYRNAGI
;
A
#
# COMPACT_ATOMS: atom_id res chain seq x y z
N MET A 1 0.96 15.97 -18.40
CA MET A 1 0.35 14.85 -17.65
C MET A 1 -1.19 14.80 -17.67
N ILE A 2 -1.93 15.90 -17.41
CA ILE A 2 -3.41 15.87 -17.44
C ILE A 2 -3.97 15.71 -18.88
N HIS A 3 -3.34 16.34 -19.87
CA HIS A 3 -3.85 16.34 -21.26
C HIS A 3 -3.72 15.02 -22.05
N SER A 4 -2.82 14.09 -21.69
CA SER A 4 -2.71 12.80 -22.40
C SER A 4 -3.71 11.76 -21.87
N VAL A 5 -4.02 11.83 -20.57
CA VAL A 5 -5.03 10.99 -19.93
C VAL A 5 -6.45 11.43 -20.35
N ASP A 6 -6.69 12.74 -20.48
CA ASP A 6 -7.97 13.28 -20.96
C ASP A 6 -8.30 12.82 -22.39
N ASN A 7 -7.31 12.82 -23.28
CA ASN A 7 -7.51 12.39 -24.68
C ASN A 7 -7.77 10.88 -24.81
N TRP A 8 -7.28 10.06 -23.88
CA TRP A 8 -7.55 8.62 -23.85
C TRP A 8 -8.92 8.32 -23.22
N LEU A 9 -9.28 9.01 -22.13
CA LEU A 9 -10.60 8.90 -21.50
C LEU A 9 -11.73 9.42 -22.40
N GLN A 10 -11.51 10.52 -23.14
CA GLN A 10 -12.49 11.03 -24.11
C GLN A 10 -12.79 10.04 -25.25
N ARG A 11 -11.81 9.24 -25.68
CA ARG A 11 -12.00 8.22 -26.72
C ARG A 11 -12.74 6.97 -26.22
N GLN A 12 -12.77 6.72 -24.92
CA GLN A 12 -13.59 5.64 -24.32
C GLN A 12 -14.98 6.11 -23.87
N ALA A 13 -15.19 7.41 -23.68
CA ALA A 13 -16.47 7.98 -23.25
C ALA A 13 -17.53 8.08 -24.37
N SER A 14 -17.17 7.82 -25.63
CA SER A 14 -18.11 7.80 -26.76
C SER A 14 -18.68 6.39 -27.00
N ALA A 15 -19.43 5.87 -26.04
CA ALA A 15 -20.40 4.81 -26.25
C ALA A 15 -21.61 5.07 -25.32
N PRO A 16 -22.83 5.25 -25.85
CA PRO A 16 -23.99 5.60 -25.03
C PRO A 16 -24.41 4.39 -24.20
N VAL A 17 -24.16 4.43 -22.90
CA VAL A 17 -24.79 3.51 -21.95
C VAL A 17 -26.22 4.01 -21.74
N ALA A 18 -27.19 3.26 -22.24
CA ALA A 18 -28.62 3.52 -22.06
C ALA A 18 -28.94 3.59 -20.55
N GLY A 19 -29.31 4.78 -20.09
CA GLY A 19 -29.76 5.01 -18.73
C GLY A 19 -31.10 4.32 -18.48
N VAL A 20 -31.19 3.58 -17.37
CA VAL A 20 -32.46 3.12 -16.82
C VAL A 20 -33.20 4.36 -16.29
N PRO A 21 -34.48 4.60 -16.64
CA PRO A 21 -35.18 5.82 -16.25
C PRO A 21 -35.43 5.85 -14.74
N GLY A 22 -35.09 6.98 -14.11
CA GLY A 22 -35.47 7.26 -12.72
C GLY A 22 -36.99 7.33 -12.58
N MET A 23 -37.54 6.60 -11.60
CA MET A 23 -38.93 6.78 -11.19
C MET A 23 -39.10 8.08 -10.39
N PRO A 24 -40.18 8.84 -10.62
CA PRO A 24 -40.45 10.07 -9.88
C PRO A 24 -41.01 9.76 -8.48
N LEU A 25 -40.47 10.45 -7.47
CA LEU A 25 -41.04 10.52 -6.13
C LEU A 25 -42.39 11.27 -6.21
N ARG A 26 -43.49 10.56 -5.95
CA ARG A 26 -44.80 11.16 -5.68
C ARG A 26 -44.97 11.35 -4.17
N SER A 27 -45.25 12.58 -3.78
CA SER A 27 -45.76 12.96 -2.46
C SER A 27 -47.24 12.61 -2.32
N ASN A 28 -47.61 11.87 -1.27
CA ASN A 28 -48.67 12.24 -0.31
C ASN A 28 -49.03 11.06 0.61
N GLY A 29 -49.17 11.35 1.91
CA GLY A 29 -50.05 10.61 2.82
C GLY A 29 -49.37 9.99 4.04
N HIS A 30 -49.36 10.76 5.15
CA HIS A 30 -49.25 10.35 6.56
C HIS A 30 -48.43 9.08 6.89
N VAL A 31 -47.15 9.29 7.20
CA VAL A 31 -46.35 8.37 8.02
C VAL A 31 -45.65 9.22 9.08
N GLN A 32 -45.64 8.75 10.32
CA GLN A 32 -44.99 9.42 11.46
C GLN A 32 -43.56 9.79 11.12
N ASP A 33 -43.29 11.08 11.25
CA ASP A 33 -41.99 11.72 11.03
C ASP A 33 -41.04 11.32 12.16
N LEU A 34 -40.19 10.33 11.91
CA LEU A 34 -38.93 10.14 12.63
C LEU A 34 -37.82 10.63 11.71
N SER A 35 -37.72 11.94 11.53
CA SER A 35 -36.58 12.58 10.86
C SER A 35 -35.29 12.14 11.58
N GLY A 36 -34.50 11.29 10.93
CA GLY A 36 -33.24 10.79 11.47
C GLY A 36 -32.29 11.95 11.74
N THR A 37 -31.90 12.16 13.00
CA THR A 37 -30.92 13.19 13.32
C THR A 37 -29.56 12.75 12.80
N THR A 38 -28.98 13.52 11.86
CA THR A 38 -27.62 13.27 11.38
C THR A 38 -26.62 13.54 12.51
N VAL A 39 -25.72 12.60 12.76
CA VAL A 39 -24.66 12.70 13.77
C VAL A 39 -23.29 12.59 13.12
N LEU A 40 -22.35 13.42 13.55
CA LEU A 40 -20.94 13.30 13.17
C LEU A 40 -20.26 12.20 14.00
N LEU A 41 -19.97 11.07 13.36
CA LEU A 41 -19.14 10.03 13.93
C LEU A 41 -17.67 10.33 13.63
N HIS A 42 -17.00 11.04 14.54
CA HIS A 42 -15.57 11.30 14.48
C HIS A 42 -14.83 10.52 15.58
N GLY A 43 -14.19 9.42 15.21
CA GLY A 43 -13.59 8.48 16.16
C GLY A 43 -13.32 7.12 15.54
N ASP A 44 -13.41 6.06 16.33
CA ASP A 44 -13.24 4.69 15.87
C ASP A 44 -14.52 3.88 16.09
N LEU A 45 -14.90 3.11 15.07
CA LEU A 45 -15.92 2.07 15.19
C LEU A 45 -15.22 0.73 15.40
N ASP A 46 -15.49 0.14 16.57
CA ASP A 46 -15.08 -1.19 16.96
C ASP A 46 -16.21 -2.16 16.58
N LEU A 47 -16.02 -2.92 15.50
CA LEU A 47 -17.05 -3.75 14.89
C LEU A 47 -16.67 -5.23 14.97
N GLN A 48 -17.59 -6.06 15.43
CA GLN A 48 -17.51 -7.51 15.30
C GLN A 48 -18.71 -7.99 14.48
N ILE A 49 -18.42 -8.54 13.30
CA ILE A 49 -19.44 -9.18 12.45
C ILE A 49 -19.34 -10.67 12.71
N ILE A 50 -20.30 -11.20 13.47
CA ILE A 50 -20.17 -12.52 14.10
C ILE A 50 -20.70 -13.59 13.15
N GLU A 51 -22.01 -13.60 12.91
CA GLU A 51 -22.68 -14.61 12.10
C GLU A 51 -24.01 -14.08 11.56
N ALA A 52 -24.57 -14.77 10.56
CA ALA A 52 -25.94 -14.59 10.13
C ALA A 52 -26.70 -15.92 10.17
N SER A 53 -28.02 -15.85 10.24
CA SER A 53 -28.89 -17.01 10.25
C SER A 53 -30.00 -16.87 9.22
N SER A 54 -30.41 -18.01 8.66
CA SER A 54 -31.57 -18.13 7.76
C SER A 54 -31.51 -17.19 6.56
N LEU A 55 -30.33 -17.04 5.95
CA LEU A 55 -30.20 -16.28 4.70
C LEU A 55 -30.94 -16.99 3.56
N PRO A 56 -31.62 -16.26 2.66
CA PRO A 56 -32.23 -16.87 1.48
C PRO A 56 -31.17 -17.38 0.50
N ASN A 57 -31.44 -18.53 -0.12
CA ASN A 57 -30.65 -19.01 -1.26
C ASN A 57 -30.97 -18.22 -2.52
N LEU A 58 -30.02 -17.40 -2.99
CA LEU A 58 -30.16 -16.64 -4.24
C LEU A 58 -29.58 -17.40 -5.46
N ASP A 59 -28.64 -18.31 -5.26
CA ASP A 59 -28.05 -19.15 -6.31
C ASP A 59 -29.07 -20.10 -6.97
N ALA A 60 -30.11 -20.52 -6.24
CA ALA A 60 -31.20 -21.33 -6.76
C ALA A 60 -31.98 -20.67 -7.93
N LYS A 61 -31.87 -19.35 -8.12
CA LYS A 61 -32.55 -18.61 -9.21
C LYS A 61 -31.74 -18.50 -10.50
N CYS A 62 -30.46 -18.89 -10.49
CA CYS A 62 -29.56 -18.85 -11.65
C CYS A 62 -29.44 -20.22 -12.35
N LEU A 63 -30.55 -20.80 -12.82
CA LEU A 63 -30.51 -21.90 -13.79
C LEU A 63 -30.40 -21.34 -15.22
N PRO A 64 -29.33 -21.61 -16.00
CA PRO A 64 -29.23 -21.13 -17.36
C PRO A 64 -30.20 -21.89 -18.29
N MET A 65 -30.99 -21.16 -19.08
CA MET A 65 -31.87 -21.65 -20.16
C MET A 65 -31.11 -22.27 -21.37
N PHE A 66 -29.98 -22.94 -21.16
CA PHE A 66 -29.28 -23.68 -22.21
C PHE A 66 -28.82 -25.06 -21.71
N SER A 67 -29.78 -25.99 -21.62
CA SER A 67 -29.50 -27.41 -21.44
C SER A 67 -29.13 -28.05 -22.79
N TRP A 68 -27.84 -28.07 -23.13
CA TRP A 68 -27.34 -29.09 -24.05
C TRP A 68 -27.23 -30.41 -23.30
N LYS A 69 -28.09 -31.38 -23.65
CA LYS A 69 -28.05 -32.73 -23.08
C LYS A 69 -26.73 -33.41 -23.47
N SER A 70 -25.83 -33.56 -22.52
CA SER A 70 -24.80 -34.60 -22.54
C SER A 70 -25.29 -35.75 -21.66
N LYS A 71 -25.55 -36.90 -22.28
CA LYS A 71 -25.68 -38.18 -21.59
C LYS A 71 -24.26 -38.63 -21.26
N ASP A 72 -23.91 -38.67 -19.98
CA ASP A 72 -23.22 -39.81 -19.39
C ASP A 72 -23.36 -39.77 -17.86
N SER A 73 -23.74 -40.91 -17.31
CA SER A 73 -23.97 -41.22 -15.90
C SER A 73 -22.62 -41.55 -15.24
N THR A 74 -22.30 -41.19 -14.00
CA THR A 74 -22.84 -41.65 -12.71
C THR A 74 -21.97 -41.00 -11.61
N ASN A 75 -22.54 -40.81 -10.41
CA ASN A 75 -21.89 -40.35 -9.17
C ASN A 75 -21.51 -38.86 -9.06
N ALA A 76 -22.52 -38.01 -8.83
CA ALA A 76 -22.33 -36.78 -8.08
C ALA A 76 -23.50 -36.65 -7.09
N SER A 77 -23.21 -36.81 -5.80
CA SER A 77 -24.02 -36.19 -4.75
C SER A 77 -24.14 -34.70 -5.09
N GLY A 78 -25.31 -34.25 -5.53
CA GLY A 78 -25.52 -32.86 -5.90
C GLY A 78 -25.24 -31.96 -4.70
N LEU A 79 -24.13 -31.22 -4.73
CA LEU A 79 -23.98 -30.04 -3.90
C LEU A 79 -25.07 -29.07 -4.35
N ILE A 80 -26.03 -28.80 -3.47
CA ILE A 80 -26.94 -27.67 -3.62
C ILE A 80 -26.06 -26.44 -3.51
N ASP A 81 -25.87 -25.72 -4.62
CA ASP A 81 -25.21 -24.41 -4.62
C ASP A 81 -26.12 -23.49 -3.80
N THR A 82 -25.57 -22.91 -2.74
CA THR A 82 -26.24 -21.97 -1.85
C THR A 82 -25.42 -20.69 -1.81
N SER A 83 -26.05 -19.60 -1.38
CA SER A 83 -25.42 -18.28 -1.36
C SER A 83 -24.03 -18.28 -0.72
N ASP A 84 -23.16 -17.43 -1.28
CA ASP A 84 -21.79 -17.15 -0.86
C ASP A 84 -21.74 -15.79 -0.11
N PRO A 85 -22.24 -15.70 1.14
CA PRO A 85 -22.52 -14.41 1.77
C PRO A 85 -21.28 -13.67 2.28
N TYR A 86 -21.38 -12.35 2.23
CA TYR A 86 -20.48 -11.41 2.92
C TYR A 86 -21.23 -10.14 3.33
N VAL A 87 -20.64 -9.41 4.28
CA VAL A 87 -21.21 -8.16 4.79
C VAL A 87 -20.33 -6.99 4.37
N SER A 88 -20.94 -5.93 3.85
CA SER A 88 -20.30 -4.63 3.62
C SER A 88 -20.83 -3.62 4.63
N VAL A 89 -19.94 -2.94 5.34
CA VAL A 89 -20.29 -1.85 6.25
C VAL A 89 -20.21 -0.53 5.49
N CYS A 90 -21.31 0.22 5.49
CA CYS A 90 -21.45 1.46 4.72
C CYS A 90 -21.82 2.64 5.62
N LEU A 91 -21.17 3.78 5.37
CA LEU A 91 -21.45 5.08 5.98
C LEU A 91 -21.58 6.12 4.88
N ALA A 92 -22.63 6.92 4.89
CA ALA A 92 -22.87 7.98 3.89
C ALA A 92 -22.75 7.48 2.42
N GLY A 93 -23.16 6.23 2.15
CA GLY A 93 -23.04 5.60 0.84
C GLY A 93 -21.66 5.03 0.48
N ALA A 94 -20.63 5.27 1.31
CA ALA A 94 -19.28 4.73 1.12
C ALA A 94 -19.09 3.42 1.91
N SER A 95 -18.52 2.40 1.26
CA SER A 95 -18.12 1.17 1.95
C SER A 95 -16.82 1.37 2.71
N ILE A 96 -16.89 1.29 4.03
CA ILE A 96 -15.76 1.56 4.94
C ILE A 96 -15.03 0.27 5.39
N ALA A 97 -15.74 -0.87 5.32
CA ALA A 97 -15.21 -2.18 5.64
C ALA A 97 -16.07 -3.29 5.01
N ARG A 98 -15.54 -4.51 4.98
CA ARG A 98 -16.24 -5.70 4.50
C ARG A 98 -15.64 -6.97 5.11
N THR A 99 -16.44 -8.02 5.20
CA THR A 99 -15.97 -9.35 5.58
C THR A 99 -15.42 -10.13 4.37
N ALA A 100 -14.83 -11.28 4.66
CA ALA A 100 -14.58 -12.36 3.72
C ALA A 100 -15.91 -12.95 3.22
N VAL A 101 -15.82 -13.55 2.03
CA VAL A 101 -16.92 -14.36 1.47
C VAL A 101 -16.84 -15.74 2.10
N ILE A 102 -17.94 -16.22 2.66
CA ILE A 102 -18.09 -17.60 3.12
C ILE A 102 -18.82 -18.36 2.01
N PRO A 103 -18.25 -19.43 1.46
CA PRO A 103 -18.89 -20.13 0.36
C PRO A 103 -20.02 -21.03 0.86
N ASN A 104 -21.14 -21.03 0.15
CA ASN A 104 -22.19 -22.03 0.25
C ASN A 104 -22.71 -22.23 1.69
N ASP A 105 -23.09 -21.15 2.34
CA ASP A 105 -23.57 -21.19 3.72
C ASP A 105 -24.67 -20.14 3.97
N GLU A 106 -25.90 -20.62 4.20
CA GLU A 106 -27.04 -19.79 4.57
C GLU A 106 -27.02 -19.35 6.05
N ASN A 107 -26.08 -19.89 6.85
CA ASN A 107 -25.87 -19.55 8.26
C ASN A 107 -24.37 -19.23 8.52
N PRO A 108 -23.80 -18.26 7.79
CA PRO A 108 -22.36 -18.02 7.77
C PRO A 108 -21.84 -17.49 9.12
N THR A 109 -20.69 -18.01 9.56
CA THR A 109 -19.94 -17.47 10.71
C THR A 109 -18.65 -16.78 10.25
N TRP A 110 -18.62 -15.45 10.25
CA TRP A 110 -17.41 -14.67 9.90
C TRP A 110 -16.47 -14.48 11.08
N ASN A 111 -17.03 -14.12 12.24
CA ASN A 111 -16.30 -13.71 13.45
C ASN A 111 -15.12 -12.74 13.14
N GLU A 112 -15.36 -11.75 12.28
CA GLU A 112 -14.35 -10.77 11.87
C GLU A 112 -14.43 -9.52 12.74
N HIS A 113 -13.29 -9.15 13.32
CA HIS A 113 -13.09 -7.93 14.09
C HIS A 113 -12.47 -6.83 13.24
N LEU A 114 -13.12 -5.67 13.20
CA LEU A 114 -12.76 -4.54 12.35
C LEU A 114 -12.77 -3.26 13.19
N CYS A 115 -11.61 -2.65 13.37
CA CYS A 115 -11.49 -1.30 13.92
C CYS A 115 -11.38 -0.30 12.76
N VAL A 116 -12.38 0.57 12.61
CA VAL A 116 -12.49 1.48 11.47
C VAL A 116 -12.47 2.94 11.94
N PRO A 117 -11.47 3.75 11.55
CA PRO A 117 -11.53 5.18 11.81
C PRO A 117 -12.63 5.82 10.96
N VAL A 118 -13.48 6.62 11.61
CA VAL A 118 -14.60 7.33 10.98
C VAL A 118 -14.53 8.84 11.22
N ALA A 119 -14.96 9.60 10.22
CA ALA A 119 -15.17 11.05 10.27
C ALA A 119 -16.39 11.41 9.41
N HIS A 120 -17.51 10.70 9.60
CA HIS A 120 -18.68 10.75 8.71
C HIS A 120 -19.89 11.34 9.43
N ALA A 121 -20.60 12.26 8.77
CA ALA A 121 -21.93 12.70 9.20
C ALA A 121 -22.98 11.75 8.63
N VAL A 122 -23.67 11.00 9.49
CA VAL A 122 -24.62 9.94 9.09
C VAL A 122 -25.83 9.85 10.02
N GLU A 123 -26.97 9.44 9.48
CA GLU A 123 -28.19 9.10 10.24
C GLU A 123 -28.18 7.65 10.75
N LYS A 124 -27.44 6.77 10.06
CA LYS A 124 -27.38 5.33 10.34
C LYS A 124 -26.09 4.71 9.81
N ILE A 125 -25.73 3.58 10.40
CA ILE A 125 -24.72 2.66 9.88
C ILE A 125 -25.45 1.50 9.20
N GLU A 126 -25.07 1.20 7.96
CA GLU A 126 -25.69 0.15 7.16
C GLU A 126 -24.76 -1.05 7.01
N PHE A 127 -25.27 -2.23 7.35
CA PHE A 127 -24.64 -3.52 7.15
C PHE A 127 -25.37 -4.20 5.99
N ILE A 128 -24.75 -4.17 4.81
CA ILE A 128 -25.31 -4.69 3.58
C ILE A 128 -24.85 -6.13 3.41
N VAL A 129 -25.77 -7.08 3.58
CA VAL A 129 -25.53 -8.51 3.37
C VAL A 129 -25.72 -8.82 1.89
N LYS A 130 -24.72 -9.42 1.28
CA LYS A 130 -24.68 -9.69 -0.16
C LYS A 130 -24.26 -11.12 -0.42
N ASP A 131 -24.76 -11.66 -1.52
CA ASP A 131 -24.26 -12.87 -2.16
C ASP A 131 -23.12 -12.52 -3.12
N ASN A 132 -22.11 -13.37 -3.26
CA ASN A 132 -20.98 -13.14 -4.16
C ASN A 132 -20.97 -14.12 -5.33
N ASP A 133 -21.71 -13.77 -6.37
CA ASP A 133 -21.77 -14.54 -7.62
C ASP A 133 -20.53 -14.35 -8.51
N LYS A 134 -20.37 -15.26 -9.47
CA LYS A 134 -19.31 -15.17 -10.50
C LYS A 134 -19.45 -13.94 -11.43
N VAL A 135 -20.67 -13.41 -11.58
CA VAL A 135 -21.01 -12.33 -12.54
C VAL A 135 -21.45 -11.04 -11.84
N GLY A 136 -21.59 -11.02 -10.52
CA GLY A 136 -22.16 -9.90 -9.79
C GLY A 136 -21.99 -10.06 -8.28
N ALA A 137 -22.67 -9.23 -7.51
CA ALA A 137 -22.90 -9.52 -6.10
C ALA A 137 -24.33 -9.09 -5.82
N ASP A 138 -25.21 -10.04 -5.54
CA ASP A 138 -26.62 -9.78 -5.33
C ASP A 138 -26.90 -9.31 -3.90
N LEU A 139 -27.84 -8.39 -3.75
CA LEU A 139 -28.24 -7.87 -2.44
C LEU A 139 -29.18 -8.86 -1.77
N ILE A 140 -28.78 -9.42 -0.63
CA ILE A 140 -29.67 -10.21 0.24
C ILE A 140 -30.54 -9.27 1.07
N GLY A 141 -29.91 -8.29 1.74
CA GLY A 141 -30.64 -7.31 2.54
C GLY A 141 -29.73 -6.41 3.35
N VAL A 142 -30.34 -5.58 4.19
CA VAL A 142 -29.67 -4.54 4.96
C VAL A 142 -30.11 -4.57 6.42
N VAL A 143 -29.15 -4.48 7.33
CA VAL A 143 -29.36 -4.08 8.72
C VAL A 143 -28.93 -2.62 8.86
N ALA A 144 -29.83 -1.76 9.36
CA ALA A 144 -29.56 -0.35 9.57
C ALA A 144 -29.66 -0.02 11.06
N ILE A 145 -28.58 0.50 11.65
CA ILE A 145 -28.53 0.89 13.06
C ILE A 145 -28.43 2.42 13.13
N PRO A 146 -29.39 3.11 13.79
CA PRO A 146 -29.37 4.56 13.89
C PRO A 146 -28.11 5.09 14.57
N SER A 147 -27.52 6.16 14.02
CA SER A 147 -26.31 6.77 14.59
C SER A 147 -26.56 7.38 15.97
N SER A 148 -27.80 7.77 16.27
CA SER A 148 -28.22 8.27 17.59
C SER A 148 -28.04 7.26 18.71
N VAL A 149 -28.13 5.95 18.43
CA VAL A 149 -27.90 4.89 19.43
C VAL A 149 -26.40 4.60 19.58
N ILE A 150 -25.65 4.73 18.48
CA ILE A 150 -24.22 4.42 18.44
C ILE A 150 -23.39 5.52 19.13
N VAL A 151 -23.79 6.79 18.97
CA VAL A 151 -23.04 7.94 19.51
C VAL A 151 -22.97 7.94 21.04
N GLU A 152 -23.89 7.24 21.72
CA GLU A 152 -23.87 7.06 23.17
C GLU A 152 -22.61 6.31 23.67
N GLY A 153 -21.91 5.58 22.79
CA GLY A 153 -20.65 4.89 23.10
C GLY A 153 -20.82 3.55 23.84
N ASN A 154 -22.05 3.19 24.22
CA ASN A 154 -22.38 1.89 24.78
C ASN A 154 -22.12 0.76 23.76
N GLN A 155 -21.67 -0.41 24.24
CA GLN A 155 -21.54 -1.57 23.38
C GLN A 155 -22.93 -2.12 23.04
N ILE A 156 -23.23 -2.15 21.74
CA ILE A 156 -24.42 -2.78 21.19
C ILE A 156 -24.03 -4.19 20.78
N ASN A 157 -24.70 -5.22 21.29
CA ASN A 157 -24.46 -6.62 20.90
C ASN A 157 -25.81 -7.35 20.81
N GLY A 158 -26.11 -7.92 19.64
CA GLY A 158 -27.33 -8.71 19.47
C GLY A 158 -27.65 -9.09 18.03
N TRP A 159 -28.77 -9.79 17.89
CA TRP A 159 -29.34 -10.21 16.61
C TRP A 159 -30.23 -9.12 16.04
N PHE A 160 -29.97 -8.73 14.80
CA PHE A 160 -30.72 -7.70 14.09
C PHE A 160 -31.41 -8.31 12.86
N PRO A 161 -32.70 -8.01 12.63
CA PRO A 161 -33.41 -8.54 11.46
C PRO A 161 -32.87 -7.92 10.17
N ILE A 162 -32.54 -8.76 9.19
CA ILE A 162 -32.13 -8.34 7.86
C ILE A 162 -33.39 -7.95 7.07
N ARG A 163 -33.41 -6.73 6.55
CA ARG A 163 -34.53 -6.22 5.74
C ARG A 163 -34.20 -6.28 4.27
N GLY A 164 -35.16 -6.71 3.44
CA GLY A 164 -35.01 -6.77 2.00
C GLY A 164 -34.92 -5.38 1.35
N PRO A 165 -34.74 -5.30 0.02
CA PRO A 165 -34.55 -4.03 -0.71
C PRO A 165 -35.71 -3.03 -0.54
N SER A 166 -36.94 -3.52 -0.30
CA SER A 166 -38.13 -2.70 -0.05
C SER A 166 -38.25 -2.21 1.40
N GLY A 167 -37.33 -2.60 2.29
CA GLY A 167 -37.39 -2.34 3.73
C GLY A 167 -38.30 -3.30 4.51
N ALA A 168 -38.95 -4.25 3.82
CA ALA A 168 -39.75 -5.30 4.44
C ALA A 168 -38.87 -6.41 5.07
N PRO A 169 -39.34 -7.11 6.11
CA PRO A 169 -38.69 -8.34 6.59
C PRO A 169 -38.56 -9.37 5.46
N LEU A 170 -37.50 -10.18 5.52
CA LEU A 170 -37.34 -11.32 4.62
C LEU A 170 -38.22 -12.49 5.11
N ASP A 171 -38.86 -13.21 4.18
CA ASP A 171 -39.73 -14.36 4.49
C ASP A 171 -38.99 -15.48 5.23
N THR A 172 -37.67 -15.57 5.06
CA THR A 172 -36.82 -16.54 5.74
C THR A 172 -36.60 -16.23 7.22
N GLY A 173 -36.96 -15.02 7.68
CA GLY A 173 -36.68 -14.56 9.04
C GLY A 173 -35.21 -14.22 9.27
N ALA A 174 -34.44 -13.96 8.20
CA ALA A 174 -32.99 -13.77 8.27
C ALA A 174 -32.54 -12.71 9.29
N GLN A 175 -31.48 -13.03 10.05
CA GLN A 175 -30.91 -12.14 11.06
C GLN A 175 -29.38 -12.07 10.96
N LEU A 176 -28.81 -10.98 11.47
CA LEU A 176 -27.38 -10.74 11.54
C LEU A 176 -26.96 -10.45 12.99
N HIS A 177 -26.01 -11.21 13.51
CA HIS A 177 -25.42 -11.01 14.83
C HIS A 177 -24.21 -10.09 14.75
N LEU A 178 -24.30 -8.94 15.41
CA LEU A 178 -23.27 -7.90 15.41
C LEU A 178 -22.94 -7.44 16.83
N SER A 179 -21.68 -7.04 17.03
CA SER A 179 -21.28 -6.17 18.14
C SER A 179 -20.66 -4.88 17.61
N ILE A 180 -21.05 -3.75 18.17
CA ILE A 180 -20.63 -2.40 17.73
C ILE A 180 -20.35 -1.56 18.96
N GLN A 181 -19.21 -0.88 18.97
CA GLN A 181 -18.91 0.17 19.94
C GLN A 181 -18.26 1.36 19.23
N TYR A 182 -18.75 2.56 19.49
CA TYR A 182 -18.13 3.79 19.01
C TYR A 182 -17.26 4.40 20.10
N LYS A 183 -16.05 4.81 19.73
CA LYS A 183 -15.08 5.48 20.60
C LYS A 183 -14.77 6.86 20.01
N PRO A 184 -15.30 7.96 20.58
CA PRO A 184 -15.01 9.31 20.11
C PRO A 184 -13.51 9.61 20.11
N ALA A 185 -13.02 10.32 19.08
CA ALA A 185 -11.59 10.65 18.97
C ALA A 185 -11.07 11.46 20.18
N THR A 186 -11.91 12.34 20.75
CA THR A 186 -11.62 13.16 21.93
C THR A 186 -11.47 12.34 23.20
N GLU A 187 -12.15 11.19 23.29
CA GLU A 187 -12.16 10.33 24.48
C GLU A 187 -11.18 9.17 24.37
N ASN A 188 -10.80 8.78 23.15
CA ASN A 188 -9.91 7.67 22.89
C ASN A 188 -8.49 7.93 23.44
N PRO A 189 -8.00 7.17 24.43
CA PRO A 189 -6.65 7.30 24.98
C PRO A 189 -5.54 7.17 23.93
N LEU A 190 -5.81 6.49 22.80
CA LEU A 190 -4.90 6.35 21.67
C LEU A 190 -4.43 7.69 21.11
N TYR A 191 -5.26 8.74 21.19
CA TYR A 191 -5.00 10.04 20.61
C TYR A 191 -4.61 11.11 21.63
N LYS A 192 -4.98 10.92 22.91
CA LYS A 192 -4.85 11.96 23.95
C LYS A 192 -3.43 12.45 24.16
N ASN A 193 -2.42 11.60 24.02
CA ASN A 193 -1.07 11.85 24.53
C ASN A 193 -0.11 12.50 23.51
N GLY A 194 -0.53 12.79 22.28
CA GLY A 194 0.44 13.20 21.25
C GLY A 194 1.14 12.01 20.60
N VAL A 195 1.90 12.28 19.54
CA VAL A 195 2.82 11.30 18.95
C VAL A 195 4.07 11.21 19.82
N GLY A 196 4.58 10.02 20.11
CA GLY A 196 5.87 9.85 20.81
C GLY A 196 5.89 10.07 22.34
N SER A 197 4.82 10.54 23.00
CA SER A 197 4.84 10.70 24.46
C SER A 197 4.52 9.40 25.26
N LYS A 198 5.39 9.10 26.24
CA LYS A 198 5.43 7.98 27.23
C LYS A 198 6.09 6.66 26.78
N ALA A 199 6.76 6.02 27.75
CA ALA A 199 7.52 4.78 27.65
C ALA A 199 6.70 3.55 27.18
N ASP A 200 5.37 3.56 27.37
CA ASP A 200 4.46 2.45 27.06
C ASP A 200 3.87 2.47 25.63
N GLN A 201 4.44 3.23 24.70
CA GLN A 201 3.91 3.30 23.35
C GLN A 201 4.01 1.96 22.60
N LYS A 202 2.84 1.44 22.22
CA LYS A 202 2.64 0.25 21.38
C LYS A 202 2.63 0.55 19.88
N GLY A 203 2.96 1.78 19.48
CA GLY A 203 2.89 2.25 18.09
C GLY A 203 1.47 2.53 17.59
N VAL A 204 1.30 2.51 16.27
CA VAL A 204 -0.01 2.45 15.61
C VAL A 204 -0.57 1.04 15.79
N PRO A 205 -1.75 0.87 16.40
CA PRO A 205 -2.36 -0.45 16.57
C PRO A 205 -2.93 -0.96 15.23
N HIS A 206 -3.24 -2.25 15.18
CA HIS A 206 -3.90 -2.89 14.03
C HIS A 206 -3.11 -2.75 12.72
N THR A 207 -1.78 -2.92 12.79
CA THR A 207 -0.89 -2.91 11.62
C THR A 207 -0.16 -4.23 11.45
N TYR A 208 0.24 -4.53 10.22
CA TYR A 208 0.94 -5.77 9.89
C TYR A 208 2.32 -5.87 10.56
N PHE A 209 3.10 -4.78 10.51
CA PHE A 209 4.38 -4.70 11.22
C PHE A 209 4.21 -3.97 12.57
N PRO A 210 4.80 -4.50 13.65
CA PRO A 210 4.75 -3.87 14.96
C PRO A 210 5.74 -2.70 15.05
N LEU A 211 5.61 -1.88 16.09
CA LEU A 211 6.64 -0.91 16.46
C LEU A 211 7.93 -1.64 16.85
N ARG A 212 9.05 -1.26 16.23
CA ARG A 212 10.40 -1.75 16.54
C ARG A 212 11.15 -0.73 17.36
N ARG A 213 11.95 -1.19 18.33
CA ARG A 213 12.75 -0.33 19.21
C ARG A 213 14.24 -0.56 18.99
N GLY A 214 15.08 0.35 19.51
CA GLY A 214 16.53 0.28 19.33
C GLY A 214 16.96 0.47 17.88
N GLY A 215 16.22 1.32 17.14
CA GLY A 215 16.52 1.67 15.76
C GLY A 215 17.32 2.96 15.64
N SER A 216 17.75 3.25 14.42
CA SER A 216 18.34 4.53 14.01
C SER A 216 17.66 4.99 12.73
N LEU A 217 17.34 6.29 12.66
CA LEU A 217 16.69 6.92 11.52
C LEU A 217 17.53 8.11 11.07
N THR A 218 17.93 8.13 9.81
CA THR A 218 18.53 9.30 9.15
C THR A 218 17.52 9.89 8.19
N LEU A 219 17.21 11.17 8.34
CA LEU A 219 16.30 11.90 7.45
C LEU A 219 17.11 12.61 6.37
N TYR A 220 16.60 12.60 5.14
CA TYR A 220 17.17 13.28 3.99
C TYR A 220 16.17 14.27 3.40
N GLN A 221 16.64 15.48 3.18
CA GLN A 221 16.03 16.48 2.33
C GLN A 221 16.75 16.41 0.98
N ASP A 222 15.99 16.20 -0.08
CA ASP A 222 16.47 16.01 -1.45
C ASP A 222 17.45 14.84 -1.63
N ALA A 223 17.96 14.68 -2.85
CA ALA A 223 18.95 13.66 -3.16
C ALA A 223 20.32 13.99 -2.54
N HIS A 224 20.64 15.29 -2.44
CA HIS A 224 21.90 15.77 -1.93
C HIS A 224 21.71 17.12 -1.21
N ALA A 225 22.47 17.37 -0.15
CA ALA A 225 22.48 18.64 0.55
C ALA A 225 23.95 19.07 0.75
N PRO A 226 24.45 20.09 0.03
CA PRO A 226 25.83 20.51 0.14
C PRO A 226 26.15 21.05 1.54
N ASP A 227 27.40 20.88 1.99
CA ASP A 227 27.84 21.43 3.27
C ASP A 227 27.78 22.96 3.28
N GLU A 228 27.49 23.55 4.44
CA GLU A 228 27.49 25.00 4.69
C GLU A 228 26.52 25.84 3.84
N THR A 229 25.57 25.22 3.13
CA THR A 229 24.54 25.93 2.33
C THR A 229 23.26 26.26 3.10
N LEU A 230 22.96 25.48 4.14
CA LEU A 230 21.77 25.61 4.96
C LEU A 230 22.11 26.22 6.33
N PRO A 231 21.17 26.95 6.95
CA PRO A 231 21.41 27.59 8.25
C PRO A 231 21.68 26.56 9.34
N GLU A 232 22.53 26.92 10.30
CA GLU A 232 22.72 26.10 11.51
C GLU A 232 21.43 26.03 12.33
N ILE A 233 21.00 24.81 12.65
CA ILE A 233 19.83 24.55 13.49
C ILE A 233 20.31 23.88 14.77
N LEU A 234 20.16 24.57 15.91
CA LEU A 234 20.49 24.02 17.22
C LEU A 234 19.38 23.07 17.69
N LEU A 235 19.81 21.92 18.20
CA LEU A 235 19.00 20.88 18.82
C LEU A 235 19.31 20.79 20.33
N ASP A 236 18.57 19.95 21.05
CA ASP A 236 18.83 19.68 22.45
C ASP A 236 20.29 19.24 22.72
N ASN A 237 20.80 19.59 23.90
CA ASN A 237 22.19 19.32 24.33
C ASN A 237 23.26 19.95 23.42
N ASP A 238 22.99 21.16 22.92
CA ASP A 238 23.91 21.97 22.10
C ASP A 238 24.41 21.26 20.83
N LYS A 239 23.60 20.32 20.31
CA LYS A 239 23.90 19.64 19.05
C LYS A 239 23.48 20.49 17.88
N VAL A 240 24.28 20.50 16.82
CA VAL A 240 23.90 21.12 15.54
C VAL A 240 23.28 20.04 14.65
N PHE A 241 22.11 20.33 14.09
CA PHE A 241 21.45 19.48 13.11
C PHE A 241 22.36 19.25 11.90
N LYS A 242 22.47 18.00 11.46
CA LYS A 242 23.29 17.62 10.31
C LYS A 242 22.40 17.36 9.11
N HIS A 243 22.59 18.15 8.06
CA HIS A 243 22.00 17.89 6.75
C HIS A 243 22.70 16.68 6.11
N ASN A 244 21.95 15.60 5.96
CA ASN A 244 22.45 14.31 5.45
C ASN A 244 22.31 14.24 3.92
N LYS A 245 23.14 13.43 3.26
CA LYS A 245 23.26 13.38 1.79
C LYS A 245 22.73 12.05 1.26
N CYS A 246 21.49 12.00 0.79
CA CYS A 246 20.77 10.76 0.49
C CYS A 246 21.50 9.84 -0.49
N TRP A 247 21.75 10.34 -1.71
CA TRP A 247 22.33 9.56 -2.79
C TRP A 247 23.81 9.23 -2.52
N GLU A 248 24.53 10.11 -1.83
CA GLU A 248 25.88 9.84 -1.37
C GLU A 248 25.90 8.69 -0.34
N ASP A 249 24.99 8.68 0.63
CA ASP A 249 24.86 7.56 1.57
C ASP A 249 24.41 6.27 0.89
N ILE A 250 23.50 6.32 -0.09
CA ILE A 250 23.12 5.15 -0.90
C ILE A 250 24.32 4.60 -1.68
N CYS A 251 25.10 5.46 -2.34
CA CYS A 251 26.28 5.06 -3.11
C CYS A 251 27.30 4.35 -2.22
N HIS A 252 27.65 4.95 -1.07
CA HIS A 252 28.59 4.35 -0.13
C HIS A 252 28.07 3.03 0.44
N ALA A 253 26.77 2.95 0.76
CA ALA A 253 26.14 1.74 1.25
C ALA A 253 26.17 0.59 0.21
N ILE A 254 25.99 0.91 -1.08
CA ILE A 254 26.15 -0.06 -2.19
C ILE A 254 27.60 -0.49 -2.34
N LEU A 255 28.55 0.44 -2.26
CA LEU A 255 29.98 0.16 -2.41
C LEU A 255 30.51 -0.78 -1.33
N GLU A 256 30.08 -0.59 -0.07
CA GLU A 256 30.53 -1.42 1.05
C GLU A 256 29.76 -2.75 1.20
N ALA A 257 28.65 -2.94 0.49
CA ALA A 257 27.84 -4.15 0.58
C ALA A 257 28.66 -5.39 0.23
N GLN A 258 28.49 -6.46 1.03
CA GLN A 258 29.25 -7.72 0.87
C GLN A 258 28.35 -8.90 0.50
N HIS A 259 27.05 -8.82 0.80
CA HIS A 259 26.13 -9.95 0.65
C HIS A 259 24.96 -9.64 -0.27
N LEU A 260 24.25 -8.53 -0.07
CA LEU A 260 23.03 -8.20 -0.82
C LEU A 260 22.87 -6.72 -1.16
N ILE A 261 22.28 -6.49 -2.33
CA ILE A 261 21.74 -5.20 -2.76
C ILE A 261 20.37 -5.45 -3.39
N TYR A 262 19.30 -5.11 -2.69
CA TYR A 262 17.92 -5.30 -3.14
C TYR A 262 17.25 -3.94 -3.38
N ILE A 263 16.75 -3.70 -4.59
CA ILE A 263 16.19 -2.41 -4.99
C ILE A 263 14.76 -2.60 -5.48
N THR A 264 13.82 -1.78 -5.00
CA THR A 264 12.52 -1.58 -5.64
C THR A 264 12.40 -0.16 -6.12
N GLY A 265 11.86 0.04 -7.32
CA GLY A 265 11.54 1.35 -7.85
C GLY A 265 10.26 1.33 -8.64
N TRP A 266 9.57 2.47 -8.67
CA TRP A 266 8.58 2.73 -9.69
C TRP A 266 9.28 2.91 -11.05
N SER A 267 10.44 3.56 -11.04
CA SER A 267 11.39 3.60 -12.15
C SER A 267 12.80 3.42 -11.61
N VAL A 268 13.66 2.74 -12.36
CA VAL A 268 15.11 2.70 -12.10
C VAL A 268 15.79 2.94 -13.43
N TYR A 269 16.68 3.91 -13.50
CA TYR A 269 17.40 4.24 -14.72
C TYR A 269 18.88 3.87 -14.59
N HIS A 270 19.33 2.94 -15.43
CA HIS A 270 20.69 2.39 -15.33
C HIS A 270 21.80 3.42 -15.59
N LEU A 271 21.53 4.47 -16.38
CA LEU A 271 22.50 5.54 -16.69
C LEU A 271 22.58 6.63 -15.62
N VAL A 272 21.76 6.60 -14.56
CA VAL A 272 21.77 7.67 -13.57
C VAL A 272 23.09 7.68 -12.79
N ARG A 273 23.70 8.86 -12.67
CA ARG A 273 24.87 9.10 -11.81
C ARG A 273 24.41 9.43 -10.40
N ILE A 274 24.78 8.58 -9.44
CA ILE A 274 24.41 8.76 -8.03
C ILE A 274 25.24 9.87 -7.37
N ILE A 275 26.53 9.94 -7.69
CA ILE A 275 27.45 10.97 -7.20
C ILE A 275 27.66 12.04 -8.28
N ARG A 276 27.47 13.31 -7.91
CA ARG A 276 27.76 14.47 -8.77
C ARG A 276 28.60 15.51 -8.04
N GLU A 277 28.16 15.90 -6.85
CA GLU A 277 28.84 16.85 -5.97
C GLU A 277 29.22 16.14 -4.64
N PRO A 278 30.30 15.33 -4.60
CA PRO A 278 30.63 14.56 -3.40
C PRO A 278 31.12 15.48 -2.25
N THR A 279 30.70 15.16 -1.03
CA THR A 279 31.16 15.84 0.21
C THR A 279 32.22 15.05 0.97
N ARG A 280 32.45 13.79 0.59
CA ARG A 280 33.53 12.94 1.12
C ARG A 280 34.23 12.15 0.01
N PRO A 281 35.42 11.56 0.28
CA PRO A 281 36.12 10.76 -0.71
C PRO A 281 35.28 9.59 -1.23
N VAL A 282 35.11 9.52 -2.55
CA VAL A 282 34.34 8.47 -3.22
C VAL A 282 35.29 7.45 -3.85
N PRO A 283 35.16 6.15 -3.52
CA PRO A 283 35.90 5.08 -4.20
C PRO A 283 35.70 5.12 -5.72
N SER A 284 36.68 4.64 -6.49
CA SER A 284 36.65 4.72 -7.97
C SER A 284 35.36 4.17 -8.59
N ALA A 285 34.85 3.03 -8.08
CA ALA A 285 33.60 2.44 -8.54
C ALA A 285 32.35 3.30 -8.25
N GLY A 286 32.41 4.24 -7.30
CA GLY A 286 31.30 5.15 -6.98
C GLY A 286 31.03 6.21 -8.04
N TRP A 287 31.97 6.42 -8.96
CA TRP A 287 31.80 7.30 -10.12
C TRP A 287 31.10 6.64 -11.31
N LEU A 288 30.88 5.33 -11.25
CA LEU A 288 30.12 4.61 -12.27
C LEU A 288 28.64 5.04 -12.24
N GLU A 289 28.00 4.96 -13.40
CA GLU A 289 26.54 4.98 -13.48
C GLU A 289 25.95 3.81 -12.68
N LEU A 290 24.73 3.98 -12.16
CA LEU A 290 24.06 3.01 -11.29
C LEU A 290 24.11 1.59 -11.87
N GLY A 291 23.85 1.44 -13.16
CA GLY A 291 23.86 0.15 -13.85
C GLY A 291 25.20 -0.57 -13.76
N GLU A 292 26.29 0.13 -14.07
CA GLU A 292 27.64 -0.44 -14.05
C GLU A 292 28.13 -0.66 -12.61
N LEU A 293 27.78 0.22 -11.65
CA LEU A 293 28.04 -0.02 -10.23
C LEU A 293 27.39 -1.32 -9.73
N LEU A 294 26.13 -1.56 -10.11
CA LEU A 294 25.41 -2.78 -9.72
C LEU A 294 25.98 -4.04 -10.38
N LYS A 295 26.41 -3.97 -11.64
CA LYS A 295 27.13 -5.07 -12.30
C LYS A 295 28.47 -5.33 -11.60
N TYR A 296 29.23 -4.27 -11.29
CA TYR A 296 30.51 -4.34 -10.58
C TYR A 296 30.35 -5.08 -9.24
N LYS A 297 29.40 -4.66 -8.39
CA LYS A 297 29.12 -5.33 -7.11
C LYS A 297 28.66 -6.78 -7.29
N SER A 298 27.87 -7.05 -8.33
CA SER A 298 27.45 -8.42 -8.63
C SER A 298 28.61 -9.33 -9.07
N GLN A 299 29.63 -8.79 -9.73
CA GLN A 299 30.85 -9.51 -10.11
C GLN A 299 31.74 -9.81 -8.90
N GLU A 300 31.72 -8.97 -7.86
CA GLU A 300 32.35 -9.23 -6.56
C GLU A 300 31.64 -10.32 -5.73
N GLY A 301 30.50 -10.84 -6.22
CA GLY A 301 29.74 -11.91 -5.56
C GLY A 301 28.56 -11.42 -4.73
N VAL A 302 28.29 -10.11 -4.70
CA VAL A 302 27.12 -9.55 -4.01
C VAL A 302 25.83 -9.94 -4.76
N ARG A 303 24.81 -10.38 -4.03
CA ARG A 303 23.50 -10.70 -4.61
C ARG A 303 22.73 -9.42 -4.92
N VAL A 304 22.66 -9.05 -6.20
CA VAL A 304 21.92 -7.87 -6.65
C VAL A 304 20.57 -8.27 -7.25
N ILE A 305 19.48 -7.71 -6.72
CA ILE A 305 18.10 -7.97 -7.19
C ILE A 305 17.33 -6.66 -7.32
N LEU A 306 16.74 -6.43 -8.50
CA LEU A 306 15.86 -5.30 -8.78
C LEU A 306 14.43 -5.79 -8.99
N LEU A 307 13.48 -5.12 -8.34
CA LEU A 307 12.04 -5.24 -8.55
C LEU A 307 11.49 -3.90 -9.07
N ILE A 308 11.46 -3.75 -10.39
CA ILE A 308 11.00 -2.53 -11.06
C ILE A 308 9.53 -2.72 -11.46
N TRP A 309 8.72 -1.67 -11.39
CA TRP A 309 7.37 -1.73 -11.96
C TRP A 309 7.43 -1.99 -13.48
N ASP A 310 6.52 -2.84 -13.98
CA ASP A 310 6.35 -3.15 -15.40
C ASP A 310 5.27 -2.23 -15.98
N ASP A 311 5.67 -1.20 -16.71
CA ASP A 311 4.74 -0.36 -17.47
C ASP A 311 4.30 -1.12 -18.72
N LYS A 312 3.08 -1.69 -18.66
CA LYS A 312 2.52 -2.48 -19.77
C LYS A 312 2.29 -1.67 -21.05
N THR A 313 2.39 -0.35 -21.00
CA THR A 313 2.33 0.51 -22.19
C THR A 313 3.69 0.70 -22.86
N SER A 314 4.78 0.38 -22.16
CA SER A 314 6.14 0.29 -22.68
C SER A 314 6.32 -1.05 -23.42
N ASN A 315 5.96 -1.11 -24.70
CA ASN A 315 6.31 -2.27 -25.53
C ASN A 315 7.57 -1.98 -26.36
N ASP A 316 8.45 -2.97 -26.38
CA ASP A 316 9.65 -3.01 -27.19
C ASP A 316 9.63 -4.29 -28.04
N ASP A 317 8.48 -4.53 -28.69
CA ASP A 317 8.33 -5.58 -29.69
C ASP A 317 8.91 -5.09 -31.03
N LEU A 318 9.72 -5.95 -31.64
CA LEU A 318 10.44 -5.72 -32.90
C LEU A 318 9.59 -4.89 -33.88
N PHE A 319 10.04 -3.67 -34.18
CA PHE A 319 9.53 -2.69 -35.16
C PHE A 319 8.74 -1.47 -34.64
N LEU A 320 8.33 -1.39 -33.37
CA LEU A 320 7.70 -0.18 -32.80
C LEU A 320 8.25 0.12 -31.39
N LYS A 321 9.13 1.11 -31.27
CA LYS A 321 9.45 1.72 -29.96
C LYS A 321 8.30 2.64 -29.59
N THR A 322 7.46 2.22 -28.67
CA THR A 322 6.53 3.14 -27.98
C THR A 322 7.16 3.50 -26.63
N GLU A 323 7.56 4.76 -26.46
CA GLU A 323 7.83 5.30 -25.12
C GLU A 323 6.56 5.10 -24.28
N GLY A 324 6.69 4.46 -23.12
CA GLY A 324 5.59 4.24 -22.20
C GLY A 324 4.89 5.54 -21.86
N VAL A 325 3.57 5.48 -21.65
CA VAL A 325 2.76 6.69 -21.37
C VAL A 325 3.19 7.38 -20.08
N MET A 326 3.91 6.66 -19.21
CA MET A 326 4.35 7.10 -17.90
C MET A 326 5.84 7.46 -17.82
N GLN A 327 6.58 7.51 -18.95
CA GLN A 327 8.00 7.90 -19.01
C GLN A 327 8.90 7.12 -18.02
N THR A 328 8.71 5.80 -17.92
CA THR A 328 9.59 4.91 -17.14
C THR A 328 10.68 4.28 -17.99
N HIS A 329 11.80 3.90 -17.36
CA HIS A 329 12.96 3.25 -18.00
C HIS A 329 13.05 1.75 -17.70
N ASP A 330 11.92 1.12 -17.40
CA ASP A 330 11.84 -0.23 -16.87
C ASP A 330 12.34 -1.30 -17.86
N GLU A 331 11.84 -1.26 -19.10
CA GLU A 331 12.26 -2.20 -20.15
C GLU A 331 13.73 -2.02 -20.58
N GLU A 332 14.19 -0.78 -20.68
CA GLU A 332 15.59 -0.47 -21.00
C GLU A 332 16.54 -0.99 -19.91
N THR A 333 16.25 -0.68 -18.65
CA THR A 333 17.03 -1.16 -17.51
C THR A 333 17.01 -2.68 -17.41
N ARG A 334 15.88 -3.35 -17.68
CA ARG A 334 15.84 -4.82 -17.77
C ARG A 334 16.77 -5.34 -18.84
N LYS A 335 16.74 -4.75 -20.05
CA LYS A 335 17.59 -5.18 -21.17
C LYS A 335 19.07 -5.03 -20.85
N PHE A 336 19.46 -3.93 -20.20
CA PHE A 336 20.83 -3.69 -19.77
C PHE A 336 21.38 -4.80 -18.84
N PHE A 337 20.55 -5.33 -17.94
CA PHE A 337 20.97 -6.40 -17.01
C PHE A 337 20.82 -7.83 -17.54
N LYS A 338 20.18 -8.05 -18.70
CA LYS A 338 19.80 -9.37 -19.23
C LYS A 338 20.96 -10.39 -19.31
N HIS A 339 22.19 -9.92 -19.54
CA HIS A 339 23.38 -10.75 -19.68
C HIS A 339 24.39 -10.55 -18.53
N SER A 340 23.90 -10.12 -17.37
CA SER A 340 24.69 -9.92 -16.16
C SER A 340 24.25 -10.85 -15.04
N ASN A 341 24.99 -10.85 -13.92
CA ASN A 341 24.61 -11.56 -12.69
C ASN A 341 23.55 -10.80 -11.86
N VAL A 342 23.13 -9.62 -12.30
CA VAL A 342 22.08 -8.82 -11.65
C VAL A 342 20.70 -9.38 -12.00
N HIS A 343 19.89 -9.65 -10.98
CA HIS A 343 18.54 -10.18 -11.16
C HIS A 343 17.53 -9.03 -11.31
N CYS A 344 17.30 -8.57 -12.54
CA CYS A 344 16.31 -7.54 -12.82
C CYS A 344 14.95 -8.13 -13.19
N ILE A 345 13.92 -7.87 -12.38
CA ILE A 345 12.56 -8.39 -12.57
C ILE A 345 11.58 -7.23 -12.75
N LEU A 346 10.86 -7.25 -13.88
CA LEU A 346 9.70 -6.40 -14.09
C LEU A 346 8.49 -6.99 -13.37
N CYS A 347 7.88 -6.16 -12.54
CA CYS A 347 6.83 -6.52 -11.61
C CYS A 347 5.54 -5.78 -12.05
N PRO A 348 4.68 -6.43 -12.85
CA PRO A 348 3.41 -5.82 -13.22
C PRO A 348 2.52 -5.76 -11.99
N ARG A 349 1.86 -4.61 -11.82
CA ARG A 349 0.74 -4.53 -10.90
C ARG A 349 -0.41 -5.33 -11.50
N SER A 350 -0.49 -6.59 -11.11
CA SER A 350 -1.57 -7.47 -11.53
C SER A 350 -2.58 -7.53 -10.41
N ALA A 351 -3.83 -7.22 -10.73
CA ALA A 351 -4.92 -7.51 -9.81
C ALA A 351 -4.93 -9.00 -9.49
N SER A 352 -5.37 -9.35 -8.29
CA SER A 352 -5.56 -10.76 -7.94
C SER A 352 -6.46 -11.43 -8.97
N SER A 353 -6.09 -12.65 -9.38
CA SER A 353 -6.89 -13.49 -10.28
C SER A 353 -8.29 -13.81 -9.73
N LYS A 354 -8.56 -13.44 -8.48
CA LYS A 354 -9.84 -13.60 -7.80
C LYS A 354 -10.76 -12.37 -7.92
N LEU A 355 -10.33 -11.29 -8.57
CA LEU A 355 -11.18 -10.16 -8.93
C LEU A 355 -11.90 -10.44 -10.27
N SER A 356 -13.00 -9.72 -10.56
CA SER A 356 -13.64 -9.77 -11.89
C SER A 356 -12.68 -9.33 -13.00
N ILE A 357 -12.80 -9.89 -14.20
CA ILE A 357 -11.92 -9.59 -15.35
C ILE A 357 -11.80 -8.08 -15.61
N PHE A 358 -12.91 -7.34 -15.55
CA PHE A 358 -12.91 -5.87 -15.69
C PHE A 358 -12.01 -5.18 -14.66
N LYS A 359 -12.19 -5.48 -13.36
CA LYS A 359 -11.29 -4.99 -12.30
C LYS A 359 -9.84 -5.46 -12.47
N GLN A 360 -9.63 -6.66 -13.03
CA GLN A 360 -8.27 -7.13 -13.34
C GLN A 360 -7.59 -6.26 -14.38
N GLN A 361 -8.31 -5.83 -15.42
CA GLN A 361 -7.82 -4.93 -16.45
C GLN A 361 -7.58 -3.51 -15.90
N VAL A 362 -8.51 -2.96 -15.12
CA VAL A 362 -8.36 -1.63 -14.48
C VAL A 362 -7.11 -1.60 -13.61
N VAL A 363 -6.97 -2.55 -12.67
CA VAL A 363 -5.80 -2.60 -11.79
C VAL A 363 -4.52 -2.89 -12.57
N GLY A 364 -4.64 -3.72 -13.61
CA GLY A 364 -3.57 -4.11 -14.50
C GLY A 364 -2.96 -2.97 -15.32
N ASN A 365 -3.74 -1.92 -15.59
CA ASN A 365 -3.39 -0.87 -16.54
C ASN A 365 -3.25 0.52 -15.89
N ILE A 366 -3.85 0.75 -14.70
CA ILE A 366 -3.92 2.09 -14.09
C ILE A 366 -3.13 2.17 -12.76
N PHE A 367 -3.00 1.07 -12.02
CA PHE A 367 -2.23 1.07 -10.77
C PHE A 367 -0.79 0.62 -10.98
N THR A 368 0.12 1.16 -10.17
CA THR A 368 1.55 0.89 -10.28
C THR A 368 2.11 0.25 -9.01
N HIS A 369 3.32 -0.31 -9.10
CA HIS A 369 4.14 -0.53 -7.91
C HIS A 369 4.94 0.74 -7.63
N HIS A 370 4.54 1.51 -6.61
CA HIS A 370 5.12 2.83 -6.37
C HIS A 370 6.20 2.88 -5.25
N GLN A 371 6.57 1.73 -4.69
CA GLN A 371 7.55 1.66 -3.59
C GLN A 371 8.96 1.94 -4.12
N LYS A 372 9.66 2.89 -3.51
CA LYS A 372 11.09 3.15 -3.71
C LYS A 372 11.87 2.66 -2.50
N CYS A 373 12.83 1.76 -2.71
CA CYS A 373 13.59 1.17 -1.62
C CYS A 373 14.95 0.67 -2.09
N VAL A 374 15.98 0.86 -1.27
CA VAL A 374 17.29 0.21 -1.40
C VAL A 374 17.60 -0.51 -0.09
N ILE A 375 17.88 -1.81 -0.13
CA ILE A 375 18.23 -2.61 1.05
C ILE A 375 19.62 -3.20 0.80
N VAL A 376 20.52 -2.99 1.75
CA VAL A 376 21.90 -3.48 1.67
C VAL A 376 22.36 -4.02 3.02
N ASP A 377 23.41 -4.83 3.02
CA ASP A 377 24.16 -5.12 4.24
C ASP A 377 25.30 -4.09 4.43
N THR A 378 25.26 -3.36 5.55
CA THR A 378 26.26 -2.34 5.91
C THR A 378 27.10 -2.80 7.10
N GLN A 379 28.22 -2.12 7.33
CA GLN A 379 29.10 -2.40 8.46
C GLN A 379 28.38 -2.23 9.82
N ALA A 380 28.53 -3.21 10.71
CA ALA A 380 28.14 -3.12 12.11
C ALA A 380 29.38 -3.09 13.01
N ALA A 381 29.23 -3.37 14.31
CA ALA A 381 30.37 -3.39 15.23
C ALA A 381 31.32 -4.56 14.90
N GLY A 382 32.64 -4.30 14.92
CA GLY A 382 33.64 -5.33 14.64
C GLY A 382 33.61 -5.81 13.19
N ASN A 383 33.53 -7.12 12.97
CA ASN A 383 33.43 -7.74 11.64
C ASN A 383 31.99 -8.14 11.27
N GLU A 384 31.01 -7.74 12.09
CA GLU A 384 29.59 -8.03 11.85
C GLU A 384 28.99 -7.05 10.83
N ARG A 385 27.86 -7.45 10.27
CA ARG A 385 27.08 -6.67 9.30
C ARG A 385 25.62 -6.60 9.74
N LYS A 386 24.98 -5.50 9.35
CA LYS A 386 23.57 -5.21 9.65
C LYS A 386 22.80 -4.93 8.37
N ILE A 387 21.51 -5.19 8.39
CA ILE A 387 20.61 -4.78 7.30
C ILE A 387 20.28 -3.30 7.46
N THR A 388 20.47 -2.55 6.39
CA THR A 388 20.13 -1.13 6.28
C THR A 388 19.20 -0.93 5.10
N ALA A 389 18.15 -0.14 5.31
CA ALA A 389 17.14 0.12 4.29
C ALA A 389 16.96 1.63 4.07
N PHE A 390 16.86 2.04 2.82
CA PHE A 390 16.50 3.39 2.40
C PHE A 390 15.09 3.34 1.83
N ILE A 391 14.19 4.20 2.30
CA ILE A 391 12.82 4.32 1.77
C ILE A 391 12.40 5.80 1.72
N GLY A 392 11.55 6.16 0.75
CA GLY A 392 11.09 7.55 0.60
C GLY A 392 10.41 7.81 -0.74
N GLY A 393 10.43 9.07 -1.20
CA GLY A 393 9.89 9.50 -2.49
C GLY A 393 10.85 9.40 -3.66
N LEU A 394 12.17 9.46 -3.42
CA LEU A 394 13.19 9.39 -4.47
C LEU A 394 13.33 7.99 -5.08
N ASP A 395 13.01 7.87 -6.37
CA ASP A 395 13.44 6.74 -7.22
C ASP A 395 14.92 6.94 -7.64
N LEU A 396 15.63 5.85 -7.92
CA LEU A 396 16.98 5.89 -8.52
C LEU A 396 16.86 6.02 -10.04
N CYS A 397 16.39 7.18 -10.51
CA CYS A 397 16.23 7.48 -11.93
C CYS A 397 16.51 8.95 -12.25
N ASP A 398 16.42 9.29 -13.54
CA ASP A 398 16.56 10.64 -14.08
C ASP A 398 15.62 11.66 -13.42
N GLY A 399 16.09 12.90 -13.31
CA GLY A 399 15.39 14.05 -12.76
C GLY A 399 15.34 14.14 -11.25
N ARG A 400 15.75 13.08 -10.51
CA ARG A 400 15.60 13.00 -9.05
C ARG A 400 16.79 13.57 -8.29
N TYR A 401 17.94 13.70 -8.93
CA TYR A 401 19.08 14.37 -8.29
C TYR A 401 18.78 15.87 -8.22
N ASP A 402 18.78 16.41 -7.02
CA ASP A 402 18.71 17.83 -6.77
C ASP A 402 19.34 18.19 -5.43
N THR A 403 19.55 19.50 -5.25
CA THR A 403 19.95 20.12 -3.99
C THR A 403 18.88 21.12 -3.54
N PRO A 404 18.88 21.55 -2.26
CA PRO A 404 17.96 22.57 -1.75
C PRO A 404 17.98 23.91 -2.52
N ASP A 405 19.02 24.17 -3.32
CA ASP A 405 19.12 25.33 -4.19
C ASP A 405 18.16 25.28 -5.38
N HIS A 406 17.69 24.08 -5.77
CA HIS A 406 16.73 23.86 -6.85
C HIS A 406 17.07 24.63 -8.14
N ARG A 407 18.33 24.49 -8.58
CA ARG A 407 18.92 25.22 -9.71
C ARG A 407 18.10 25.02 -10.99
N LEU A 408 17.58 26.11 -11.56
CA LEU A 408 16.76 26.11 -12.78
C LEU A 408 17.58 26.11 -14.08
N PHE A 409 18.64 26.93 -14.12
CA PHE A 409 19.42 27.22 -15.33
C PHE A 409 20.94 27.06 -15.15
N SER A 410 21.41 26.96 -13.91
CA SER A 410 22.81 26.77 -13.58
C SER A 410 23.18 25.28 -13.63
N ASP A 411 24.43 25.00 -14.00
CA ASP A 411 25.03 23.66 -13.99
C ASP A 411 24.33 22.64 -14.89
N LEU A 412 23.58 23.10 -15.91
CA LEU A 412 22.88 22.24 -16.87
C LEU A 412 23.84 21.40 -17.72
N ASP A 413 25.02 21.93 -18.01
CA ASP A 413 26.11 21.30 -18.77
C ASP A 413 27.16 20.62 -17.87
N THR A 414 26.94 20.59 -16.55
CA THR A 414 27.86 19.96 -15.58
C THR A 414 27.12 18.98 -14.66
N VAL A 415 26.47 19.46 -13.60
CA VAL A 415 25.79 18.65 -12.58
C VAL A 415 24.56 17.96 -13.15
N PHE A 416 23.84 18.61 -14.07
CA PHE A 416 22.63 18.07 -14.70
C PHE A 416 22.87 17.64 -16.15
N GLU A 417 24.12 17.51 -16.57
CA GLU A 417 24.46 17.02 -17.92
C GLU A 417 23.85 15.62 -18.13
N ASN A 418 23.11 15.44 -19.22
CA ASN A 418 22.34 14.24 -19.55
C ASN A 418 21.20 13.90 -18.54
N ASP A 419 20.81 14.85 -17.70
CA ASP A 419 19.73 14.70 -16.71
C ASP A 419 18.89 15.98 -16.55
N ILE A 420 18.64 16.69 -17.66
CA ILE A 420 17.78 17.88 -17.69
C ILE A 420 16.31 17.42 -17.81
N HIS A 421 15.71 17.11 -16.67
CA HIS A 421 14.32 16.67 -16.60
C HIS A 421 13.34 17.86 -16.63
N ASN A 422 12.40 17.86 -17.58
CA ASN A 422 11.20 18.71 -17.57
C ASN A 422 10.12 18.08 -18.46
N PRO A 423 9.11 17.40 -17.88
CA PRO A 423 8.03 16.76 -18.62
C PRO A 423 6.87 17.72 -18.92
N THR A 424 6.92 18.96 -18.42
CA THR A 424 5.87 19.97 -18.57
C THR A 424 6.00 20.74 -19.88
N PHE A 425 7.23 21.08 -20.28
CA PHE A 425 7.52 21.78 -21.52
C PHE A 425 8.34 20.89 -22.47
N LEU A 426 8.16 21.05 -23.77
CA LEU A 426 9.08 20.49 -24.76
C LEU A 426 10.44 21.18 -24.55
N SER A 427 11.37 20.50 -23.91
CA SER A 427 12.69 21.05 -23.57
C SER A 427 13.40 21.58 -24.82
N SER A 428 13.61 22.90 -24.89
CA SER A 428 14.65 23.49 -25.72
C SER A 428 15.98 23.44 -24.97
N SER A 429 17.08 23.23 -25.69
CA SER A 429 18.44 23.34 -25.14
C SER A 429 18.58 24.63 -24.30
N GLY A 430 18.79 24.51 -22.99
CA GLY A 430 19.01 25.66 -22.09
C GLY A 430 18.06 25.82 -20.90
N GLY A 431 17.11 24.89 -20.66
CA GLY A 431 16.24 24.90 -19.48
C GLY A 431 14.95 25.74 -19.62
N PRO A 432 14.20 26.00 -18.53
CA PRO A 432 14.48 25.54 -17.16
C PRO A 432 14.28 24.02 -17.02
N ARG A 433 15.11 23.37 -16.21
CA ARG A 433 14.74 22.04 -15.68
C ARG A 433 13.59 22.18 -14.68
N GLU A 434 12.85 21.11 -14.43
CA GLU A 434 11.93 21.01 -13.30
C GLU A 434 12.73 20.55 -12.06
N PRO A 435 12.96 21.41 -11.05
CA PRO A 435 13.61 21.00 -9.81
C PRO A 435 12.82 19.92 -9.09
N TRP A 436 13.51 19.11 -8.29
CA TRP A 436 12.93 17.95 -7.63
C TRP A 436 13.15 18.04 -6.12
N HIS A 437 12.19 18.66 -5.44
CA HIS A 437 12.08 18.63 -3.99
C HIS A 437 11.45 17.31 -3.53
N ASP A 438 12.13 16.57 -2.66
CA ASP A 438 11.62 15.29 -2.14
C ASP A 438 12.28 14.89 -0.81
N LEU A 439 11.70 13.88 -0.16
CA LEU A 439 12.15 13.38 1.14
C LEU A 439 12.45 11.88 1.10
N HIS A 440 13.48 11.47 1.84
CA HIS A 440 13.87 10.07 1.99
C HIS A 440 14.39 9.79 3.40
N CYS A 441 14.49 8.53 3.79
CA CYS A 441 15.14 8.16 5.03
C CYS A 441 15.96 6.88 4.93
N LYS A 442 16.94 6.73 5.82
CA LYS A 442 17.70 5.50 6.08
C LYS A 442 17.28 4.94 7.43
N ILE A 443 16.99 3.65 7.45
CA ILE A 443 16.52 2.88 8.59
C ILE A 443 17.57 1.82 8.90
N GLU A 444 18.01 1.80 10.15
CA GLU A 444 18.87 0.76 10.69
C GLU A 444 18.25 0.16 11.96
N GLY A 445 18.59 -1.09 12.25
CA GLY A 445 18.02 -1.84 13.36
C GLY A 445 16.83 -2.73 12.95
N PRO A 446 15.98 -3.15 13.90
CA PRO A 446 14.99 -4.20 13.61
C PRO A 446 13.98 -3.82 12.51
N ALA A 447 13.62 -2.54 12.38
CA ALA A 447 12.69 -2.08 11.36
C ALA A 447 13.21 -2.27 9.92
N ALA A 448 14.53 -2.34 9.71
CA ALA A 448 15.10 -2.64 8.40
C ALA A 448 14.71 -4.06 7.92
N PHE A 449 14.54 -5.01 8.85
CA PHE A 449 14.07 -6.36 8.53
C PHE A 449 12.59 -6.41 8.12
N ASP A 450 11.77 -5.46 8.58
CA ASP A 450 10.37 -5.33 8.13
C ASP A 450 10.33 -4.83 6.66
N VAL A 451 11.22 -3.89 6.30
CA VAL A 451 11.40 -3.45 4.91
C VAL A 451 11.92 -4.59 4.02
N LEU A 452 12.89 -5.37 4.50
CA LEU A 452 13.38 -6.57 3.82
C LEU A 452 12.27 -7.61 3.64
N THR A 453 11.49 -7.88 4.68
CA THR A 453 10.35 -8.80 4.61
C THR A 453 9.36 -8.36 3.53
N ASN A 454 9.06 -7.06 3.42
CA ASN A 454 8.25 -6.53 2.33
C ASN A 454 8.85 -6.84 0.95
N PHE A 455 10.15 -6.59 0.76
CA PHE A 455 10.84 -6.89 -0.50
C PHE A 455 10.73 -8.37 -0.85
N GLU A 456 11.06 -9.27 0.07
CA GLU A 456 11.05 -10.70 -0.18
C GLU A 456 9.65 -11.24 -0.48
N GLN A 457 8.63 -10.75 0.23
CA GLN A 457 7.23 -11.09 -0.01
C GLN A 457 6.80 -10.72 -1.44
N ARG A 458 7.21 -9.54 -1.92
CA ARG A 458 6.98 -9.08 -3.30
C ARG A 458 7.78 -9.91 -4.30
N TYR A 459 9.07 -10.14 -4.05
CA TYR A 459 9.94 -10.94 -4.91
C TYR A 459 9.36 -12.33 -5.15
N ARG A 460 8.99 -13.03 -4.07
CA ARG A 460 8.38 -14.37 -4.12
C ARG A 460 7.07 -14.38 -4.91
N LYS A 461 6.32 -13.27 -4.92
CA LYS A 461 5.13 -13.13 -5.75
C LYS A 461 5.48 -12.91 -7.22
N ALA A 462 6.42 -12.03 -7.51
CA ALA A 462 6.84 -11.68 -8.87
C ALA A 462 7.42 -12.89 -9.62
N ILE A 463 8.33 -13.65 -8.99
CA ILE A 463 8.95 -14.82 -9.64
C ILE A 463 7.95 -15.93 -9.99
N LYS A 464 6.82 -16.02 -9.30
CA LYS A 464 5.77 -16.99 -9.64
C LYS A 464 5.21 -16.71 -11.03
N TRP A 465 5.04 -15.45 -11.39
CA TRP A 465 4.56 -15.03 -12.72
C TRP A 465 5.59 -15.25 -13.80
N VAL A 466 6.87 -14.99 -13.50
CA VAL A 466 7.99 -15.25 -14.42
C VAL A 466 8.13 -16.75 -14.75
N ARG A 467 7.98 -17.63 -13.75
CA ARG A 467 8.06 -19.09 -13.94
C ARG A 467 6.95 -19.66 -14.82
N LEU A 468 5.76 -19.06 -14.80
CA LEU A 468 4.64 -19.44 -15.68
C LEU A 468 4.93 -19.13 -17.16
N LYS A 469 5.81 -18.16 -17.45
CA LYS A 469 6.25 -17.79 -18.82
C LYS A 469 7.48 -18.57 -19.33
N LYS A 470 7.78 -19.76 -18.78
CA LYS A 470 8.91 -20.65 -19.16
C LYS A 470 10.34 -20.14 -18.88
N TYR A 471 10.53 -19.20 -17.95
CA TYR A 471 11.88 -18.90 -17.42
C TYR A 471 12.12 -19.74 -16.15
N LYS A 472 13.22 -20.51 -16.10
CA LYS A 472 13.68 -21.19 -14.86
C LYS A 472 14.77 -20.33 -14.20
N PRO A 473 14.45 -19.32 -13.39
CA PRO A 473 15.45 -18.75 -12.51
C PRO A 473 15.91 -19.82 -11.53
N GLY A 474 17.22 -19.86 -11.24
CA GLY A 474 17.80 -20.78 -10.25
C GLY A 474 17.04 -20.71 -8.92
N SER A 475 16.85 -21.86 -8.28
CA SER A 475 15.85 -22.08 -7.22
C SER A 475 16.11 -21.36 -5.89
N ASP A 476 17.13 -20.51 -5.77
CA ASP A 476 17.48 -19.83 -4.50
C ASP A 476 18.08 -18.43 -4.76
N SER A 477 17.31 -17.48 -5.33
CA SER A 477 17.84 -16.13 -5.61
C SER A 477 17.92 -15.22 -4.39
N LEU A 478 17.01 -15.38 -3.41
CA LEU A 478 17.06 -14.63 -2.15
C LEU A 478 18.06 -15.30 -1.22
N LEU A 479 18.86 -14.51 -0.52
CA LEU A 479 19.77 -15.04 0.50
C LEU A 479 19.01 -15.47 1.76
N LYS A 480 19.50 -16.52 2.41
CA LYS A 480 19.03 -16.98 3.72
C LYS A 480 19.95 -16.37 4.77
N LEU A 481 19.55 -15.24 5.34
CA LEU A 481 20.41 -14.44 6.22
C LEU A 481 20.83 -15.20 7.48
N ASP A 482 19.99 -16.12 7.96
CA ASP A 482 20.29 -17.04 9.07
C ASP A 482 21.49 -17.97 8.79
N ARG A 483 21.93 -18.07 7.54
CA ARG A 483 23.10 -18.87 7.12
C ARG A 483 24.36 -18.04 6.91
N ILE A 484 24.30 -16.73 7.11
CA ILE A 484 25.43 -15.82 6.96
C ILE A 484 25.97 -15.50 8.36
N PRO A 485 27.13 -16.04 8.79
CA PRO A 485 27.60 -15.90 10.16
C PRO A 485 27.76 -14.45 10.64
N SER A 486 28.11 -13.54 9.73
CA SER A 486 28.32 -12.12 10.00
C SER A 486 27.03 -11.29 10.05
N ILE A 487 25.85 -11.88 9.85
CA ILE A 487 24.57 -11.16 9.89
C ILE A 487 23.67 -11.81 10.94
N HIS A 488 23.32 -11.02 11.95
CA HIS A 488 22.29 -11.42 12.92
C HIS A 488 20.89 -11.17 12.36
N VAL A 489 19.95 -12.05 12.69
CA VAL A 489 18.54 -11.94 12.31
C VAL A 489 17.65 -11.87 13.56
N PRO A 490 16.51 -11.15 13.52
CA PRO A 490 15.55 -11.19 14.61
C PRO A 490 15.03 -12.61 14.84
N ALA A 491 14.98 -13.04 16.10
CA ALA A 491 14.30 -14.26 16.53
C ALA A 491 12.80 -14.01 16.76
N ALA A 492 12.02 -15.08 16.88
CA ALA A 492 10.63 -14.98 17.31
C ALA A 492 10.55 -14.67 18.82
N GLY A 493 9.55 -13.89 19.22
CA GLY A 493 9.27 -13.57 20.62
C GLY A 493 9.47 -12.09 20.98
N PRO A 494 9.17 -11.68 22.23
CA PRO A 494 9.14 -10.28 22.65
C PRO A 494 10.50 -9.59 22.57
N ASP A 495 11.57 -10.33 22.85
CA ASP A 495 12.95 -9.85 22.89
C ASP A 495 13.79 -10.37 21.71
N GLY A 496 13.15 -11.00 20.73
CA GLY A 496 13.85 -11.64 19.62
C GLY A 496 14.61 -10.65 18.73
N ASP A 497 14.27 -9.36 18.79
CA ASP A 497 14.93 -8.31 18.01
C ASP A 497 16.14 -7.65 18.71
N GLN A 498 16.42 -7.98 19.98
CA GLN A 498 17.49 -7.34 20.75
C GLN A 498 18.86 -7.43 20.07
N VAL A 499 19.17 -8.58 19.44
CA VAL A 499 20.45 -8.85 18.77
C VAL A 499 20.69 -7.96 17.54
N VAL A 500 19.63 -7.40 16.95
CA VAL A 500 19.73 -6.51 15.79
C VAL A 500 19.45 -5.04 16.13
N ARG A 501 19.35 -4.68 17.40
CA ARG A 501 19.23 -3.28 17.82
C ARG A 501 20.56 -2.56 17.62
N VAL A 502 20.49 -1.35 17.07
CA VAL A 502 21.65 -0.51 16.78
C VAL A 502 21.83 0.62 17.80
N THR A 503 20.80 0.87 18.61
CA THR A 503 20.80 1.85 19.69
C THR A 503 20.23 1.20 20.96
N LYS A 504 20.65 1.73 22.12
CA LYS A 504 20.10 1.34 23.44
C LYS A 504 18.92 2.25 23.79
N GLU A 505 18.00 1.78 24.62
CA GLU A 505 16.81 2.56 25.01
C GLU A 505 17.17 3.86 25.75
N GLU A 506 18.29 3.88 26.47
CA GLU A 506 18.75 5.04 27.22
C GLU A 506 19.47 6.08 26.33
N ASN A 507 19.77 5.73 25.07
CA ASN A 507 20.41 6.65 24.15
C ASN A 507 19.38 7.70 23.69
N PRO A 508 19.62 9.02 23.88
CA PRO A 508 18.71 10.05 23.42
C PRO A 508 18.52 10.09 21.89
N GLU A 509 19.44 9.51 21.13
CA GLU A 509 19.34 9.37 19.66
C GLU A 509 18.61 8.09 19.20
N ASN A 510 18.05 7.31 20.13
CA ASN A 510 17.29 6.10 19.80
C ASN A 510 15.98 6.44 19.07
N TRP A 511 15.66 5.64 18.06
CA TRP A 511 14.40 5.72 17.35
C TRP A 511 13.56 4.46 17.56
N HIS A 512 12.28 4.66 17.87
CA HIS A 512 11.26 3.63 17.72
C HIS A 512 10.61 3.79 16.34
N ILE A 513 10.70 2.76 15.50
CA ILE A 513 10.34 2.82 14.09
C ILE A 513 9.27 1.77 13.80
N GLN A 514 8.20 2.16 13.12
CA GLN A 514 7.16 1.24 12.67
C GLN A 514 6.97 1.39 11.16
N VAL A 515 7.05 0.27 10.44
CA VAL A 515 6.92 0.24 8.98
C VAL A 515 5.44 0.07 8.59
N PHE A 516 4.97 0.90 7.68
CA PHE A 516 3.60 0.86 7.17
C PHE A 516 3.57 0.61 5.67
N ARG A 517 2.48 0.02 5.17
CA ARG A 517 2.30 -0.25 3.74
C ARG A 517 0.85 -0.06 3.27
N SER A 518 0.72 0.12 1.96
CA SER A 518 -0.51 -0.05 1.19
C SER A 518 -0.27 -1.16 0.18
N ILE A 519 -0.70 -2.39 0.51
CA ILE A 519 -0.40 -3.56 -0.31
C ILE A 519 -1.46 -4.66 -0.14
N ASP A 520 -1.62 -5.52 -1.14
CA ASP A 520 -2.56 -6.64 -1.07
C ASP A 520 -1.92 -8.00 -1.39
N SER A 521 -2.64 -9.07 -1.07
CA SER A 521 -2.29 -10.46 -1.40
C SER A 521 -2.09 -10.74 -2.92
N GLY A 522 -2.49 -9.81 -3.79
CA GLY A 522 -2.18 -9.81 -5.22
C GLY A 522 -0.75 -9.35 -5.53
N SER A 523 -0.13 -8.59 -4.64
CA SER A 523 1.26 -8.08 -4.74
C SER A 523 2.29 -8.87 -3.92
N VAL A 524 1.83 -9.62 -2.91
CA VAL A 524 2.72 -10.37 -2.01
C VAL A 524 2.43 -11.86 -1.97
N LYS A 525 3.46 -12.63 -1.61
CA LYS A 525 3.36 -14.00 -1.17
C LYS A 525 3.60 -14.04 0.34
N GLY A 526 2.73 -14.72 1.09
CA GLY A 526 2.86 -14.88 2.54
C GLY A 526 1.60 -14.48 3.32
N PHE A 527 0.74 -13.63 2.75
CA PHE A 527 -0.54 -13.32 3.38
C PHE A 527 -1.42 -14.58 3.50
N PRO A 528 -2.03 -14.81 4.68
CA PRO A 528 -2.88 -15.97 4.92
C PRO A 528 -4.13 -15.91 4.03
N LYS A 529 -4.62 -17.09 3.67
CA LYS A 529 -5.88 -17.21 2.90
C LYS A 529 -7.08 -17.18 3.82
N ASP A 530 -6.96 -17.78 5.00
CA ASP A 530 -8.01 -17.80 6.01
C ASP A 530 -8.27 -16.38 6.55
N ALA A 531 -9.52 -16.08 6.90
CA ALA A 531 -9.92 -14.75 7.35
C ALA A 531 -9.49 -14.49 8.81
N LYS A 532 -9.57 -15.49 9.67
CA LYS A 532 -9.17 -15.40 11.08
C LYS A 532 -7.66 -15.23 11.22
N GLU A 533 -6.87 -16.01 10.48
CA GLU A 533 -5.42 -15.83 10.41
C GLU A 533 -5.03 -14.44 9.86
N ALA A 534 -5.76 -13.93 8.87
CA ALA A 534 -5.53 -12.60 8.32
C ALA A 534 -5.83 -11.50 9.35
N GLY A 535 -6.96 -11.62 10.07
CA GLY A 535 -7.31 -10.72 11.15
C GLY A 535 -6.27 -10.73 12.28
N ALA A 536 -5.71 -11.89 12.62
CA ALA A 536 -4.62 -12.00 13.60
C ALA A 536 -3.32 -11.28 13.17
N GLN A 537 -3.14 -11.05 11.87
CA GLN A 537 -2.05 -10.25 11.29
C GLN A 537 -2.48 -8.81 10.95
N ASN A 538 -3.64 -8.38 11.44
CA ASN A 538 -4.23 -7.06 11.19
C ASN A 538 -4.46 -6.73 9.71
N LEU A 539 -4.72 -7.74 8.88
CA LEU A 539 -5.08 -7.58 7.47
C LEU A 539 -6.61 -7.51 7.35
N VAL A 540 -7.10 -6.59 6.52
CA VAL A 540 -8.54 -6.47 6.27
C VAL A 540 -8.95 -7.26 5.02
N SER A 541 -10.20 -7.73 5.03
CA SER A 541 -10.79 -8.43 3.89
C SER A 541 -11.18 -7.45 2.77
N GLY A 542 -10.79 -7.79 1.53
CA GLY A 542 -11.19 -7.16 0.28
C GLY A 542 -11.96 -8.14 -0.61
N LYS A 543 -12.32 -7.76 -1.86
CA LYS A 543 -12.96 -8.71 -2.81
C LYS A 543 -11.97 -9.82 -3.16
N ASN A 544 -12.09 -10.95 -2.46
CA ASN A 544 -11.20 -12.09 -2.55
C ASN A 544 -9.70 -11.74 -2.34
N LEU A 545 -9.44 -10.74 -1.51
CA LEU A 545 -8.12 -10.18 -1.24
C LEU A 545 -7.91 -10.01 0.27
N ARG A 546 -6.67 -10.17 0.74
CA ARG A 546 -6.21 -9.58 2.01
C ARG A 546 -5.46 -8.29 1.72
N ILE A 547 -5.74 -7.24 2.48
CA ILE A 547 -5.25 -5.89 2.27
C ILE A 547 -4.59 -5.39 3.55
N ASP A 548 -3.38 -4.87 3.41
CA ASP A 548 -2.70 -4.04 4.40
C ASP A 548 -2.91 -2.57 4.01
N ARG A 549 -3.56 -1.81 4.90
CA ARG A 549 -3.87 -0.38 4.74
C ARG A 549 -3.22 0.47 5.84
N SER A 550 -2.14 -0.03 6.43
CA SER A 550 -1.51 0.55 7.61
C SER A 550 -0.97 1.97 7.41
N ILE A 551 -0.63 2.38 6.17
CA ILE A 551 -0.30 3.80 5.88
C ILE A 551 -1.47 4.71 6.25
N HIS A 552 -2.69 4.37 5.80
CA HIS A 552 -3.88 5.17 6.13
C HIS A 552 -4.12 5.24 7.64
N LEU A 553 -4.01 4.11 8.34
CA LEU A 553 -4.16 4.07 9.81
C LEU A 553 -3.12 4.94 10.52
N ALA A 554 -1.86 4.91 10.06
CA ALA A 554 -0.80 5.73 10.61
C ALA A 554 -1.05 7.23 10.40
N TYR A 555 -1.48 7.65 9.20
CA TYR A 555 -1.87 9.03 8.91
C TYR A 555 -3.00 9.50 9.82
N VAL A 556 -4.09 8.72 9.93
CA VAL A 556 -5.23 9.07 10.79
C VAL A 556 -4.79 9.21 12.24
N LYS A 557 -4.00 8.25 12.76
CA LYS A 557 -3.50 8.33 14.14
C LYS A 557 -2.63 9.57 14.34
N ALA A 558 -1.69 9.85 13.44
CA ALA A 558 -0.81 11.01 13.55
C ALA A 558 -1.61 12.32 13.57
N ILE A 559 -2.58 12.48 12.66
CA ILE A 559 -3.46 13.66 12.60
C ILE A 559 -4.29 13.80 13.86
N ARG A 560 -4.95 12.74 14.32
CA ARG A 560 -5.78 12.77 15.54
C ARG A 560 -4.97 12.96 16.82
N SER A 561 -3.71 12.51 16.83
CA SER A 561 -2.79 12.72 17.95
C SER A 561 -2.14 14.11 17.92
N ALA A 562 -2.24 14.89 16.85
CA ALA A 562 -1.55 16.18 16.75
C ALA A 562 -2.05 17.16 17.83
N ARG A 563 -1.11 17.83 18.51
CA ARG A 563 -1.40 18.79 19.60
C ARG A 563 -1.03 20.23 19.28
N HIS A 564 -0.14 20.43 18.30
CA HIS A 564 0.44 21.74 18.01
C HIS A 564 0.19 22.12 16.55
N PHE A 565 0.90 21.49 15.62
CA PHE A 565 0.72 21.70 14.19
C PHE A 565 0.93 20.39 13.42
N ILE A 566 0.48 20.39 12.17
CA ILE A 566 0.76 19.33 11.19
C ILE A 566 1.39 20.01 9.99
N TYR A 567 2.54 19.50 9.56
CA TYR A 567 3.20 19.91 8.33
C TYR A 567 3.09 18.77 7.31
N ILE A 568 2.65 19.07 6.10
CA ILE A 568 2.45 18.08 5.03
C ILE A 568 3.11 18.59 3.76
N GLU A 569 4.12 17.84 3.31
CA GLU A 569 4.59 17.86 1.92
C GLU A 569 4.09 16.59 1.24
N ASN A 570 3.39 16.74 0.12
CA ASN A 570 2.90 15.60 -0.65
C ASN A 570 2.66 16.00 -2.10
N GLN A 571 2.97 15.12 -3.04
CA GLN A 571 2.66 15.33 -4.46
C GLN A 571 1.14 15.48 -4.70
N TYR A 572 0.31 14.82 -3.88
CA TYR A 572 -1.14 14.88 -4.00
C TYR A 572 -1.79 15.25 -2.66
N PHE A 573 -2.83 16.10 -2.74
CA PHE A 573 -3.68 16.42 -1.61
C PHE A 573 -5.17 16.39 -2.01
N LEU A 574 -5.68 15.17 -2.19
CA LEU A 574 -7.07 14.91 -2.56
C LEU A 574 -7.58 13.65 -1.84
N GLY A 575 -8.83 13.67 -1.40
CA GLY A 575 -9.43 12.56 -0.65
C GLY A 575 -10.74 12.94 0.01
N SER A 576 -11.27 12.03 0.84
CA SER A 576 -12.53 12.20 1.59
C SER A 576 -13.71 12.61 0.69
N SER A 577 -13.82 12.00 -0.49
CA SER A 577 -14.85 12.33 -1.49
C SER A 577 -16.28 12.09 -1.02
N TYR A 578 -16.48 11.25 -0.01
CA TYR A 578 -17.76 11.08 0.68
C TYR A 578 -18.30 12.38 1.28
N CYS A 579 -17.44 13.36 1.58
CA CYS A 579 -17.80 14.69 2.09
C CYS A 579 -17.84 15.78 1.01
N TRP A 580 -17.59 15.47 -0.26
CA TRP A 580 -17.63 16.50 -1.30
C TRP A 580 -19.08 16.97 -1.54
N PRO A 581 -19.32 18.28 -1.72
CA PRO A 581 -20.66 18.84 -1.89
C PRO A 581 -21.34 18.32 -3.17
N SER A 582 -20.55 18.13 -4.23
CA SER A 582 -20.89 17.49 -5.49
C SER A 582 -19.95 16.30 -5.72
N TYR A 583 -20.38 15.28 -6.48
CA TYR A 583 -19.58 14.09 -6.77
C TYR A 583 -19.27 13.18 -5.56
N ARG A 584 -20.28 12.92 -4.71
CA ARG A 584 -20.18 11.99 -3.56
C ARG A 584 -19.77 10.56 -3.93
N ASN A 585 -19.87 10.19 -5.21
CA ASN A 585 -19.47 8.89 -5.75
C ASN A 585 -18.12 8.93 -6.50
N ALA A 586 -17.39 10.05 -6.49
CA ALA A 586 -16.06 10.11 -7.10
C ALA A 586 -15.08 9.25 -6.29
N GLY A 587 -14.46 8.26 -6.94
CA GLY A 587 -13.43 7.41 -6.34
C GLY A 587 -13.88 6.05 -5.77
N ILE A 588 -14.98 5.48 -6.27
CA ILE A 588 -15.39 4.08 -5.97
C ILE A 588 -14.49 3.05 -6.68
#